data_AF-A0A7S1UUC4-F1
#
_entry.id   AF-A0A7S1UUC4-F1
#
_cell.length_a   1.000
_cell.length_b   1.000
_cell.length_c   1.000
_cell.angle_alpha   90.00
_cell.angle_beta   90.00
_cell.angle_gamma   90.00
#
_symmetry.space_group_name_H-M   'P 1'
#
loop_
_entity.id
_entity.type
_entity.pdbx_description
1 polymer ?
#
loop_
_entity_poly.entity_id
_entity_poly.type
_entity_poly.pdbx_seq_one_letter_code
_entity_poly.pdbx_strand_id
1 'polypeptide(L)'
;IEMYNTMGGRFWKKSDNWLNPGRPVCEWYGIICDDDGDYVTGINMKDNDLEGTFPSALFSLEKLNSINLSGNSIDFPFDGIEAAKALEFLDLTHTDLTSIEGIKSLSET
;
A
#
# COMPACT_ATOMS: atom_id res chain seq x y z
N ILE A 1 2.36 0.24 -10.51
CA ILE A 1 2.99 1.40 -11.20
C ILE A 1 2.68 2.70 -10.48
N GLU A 2 1.41 3.01 -10.19
CA GLU A 2 1.02 4.23 -9.46
C GLU A 2 1.80 4.43 -8.16
N MET A 3 1.83 3.41 -7.29
CA MET A 3 2.60 3.45 -6.04
C MET A 3 4.08 3.81 -6.24
N TYR A 4 4.74 3.29 -7.29
CA TYR A 4 6.13 3.64 -7.60
C TYR A 4 6.28 5.12 -7.98
N ASN A 5 5.29 5.66 -8.70
CA ASN A 5 5.33 7.05 -9.16
C ASN A 5 4.97 8.05 -8.05
N THR A 6 4.03 7.69 -7.16
CA THR A 6 3.53 8.61 -6.11
C THR A 6 4.34 8.54 -4.83
N MET A 7 5.04 7.42 -4.58
CA MET A 7 5.72 7.18 -3.30
C MET A 7 7.25 7.18 -3.41
N GLY A 8 7.83 7.89 -4.38
CA GLY A 8 9.29 8.05 -4.48
C GLY A 8 10.05 6.81 -4.94
N GLY A 9 9.47 5.98 -5.81
CA GLY A 9 9.98 4.65 -6.23
C GLY A 9 11.47 4.56 -6.60
N ARG A 10 12.03 5.64 -7.14
CA ARG A 10 13.46 5.74 -7.51
C ARG A 10 14.42 5.80 -6.32
N PHE A 11 13.92 6.10 -5.12
CA PHE A 11 14.67 6.27 -3.89
C PHE A 11 14.48 5.12 -2.90
N TRP A 12 13.59 4.17 -3.22
CA TRP A 12 13.36 3.01 -2.39
C TRP A 12 14.62 2.19 -2.19
N LYS A 13 14.81 1.63 -1.00
CA LYS A 13 15.92 0.69 -0.73
C LYS A 13 15.82 -0.56 -1.60
N LYS A 14 14.59 -1.04 -1.83
CA LYS A 14 14.28 -2.21 -2.66
C LYS A 14 13.06 -1.93 -3.53
N SER A 15 13.19 -2.27 -4.80
CA SER A 15 12.18 -2.08 -5.84
C SER A 15 12.25 -3.18 -6.90
N ASP A 16 12.66 -4.39 -6.51
CA ASP A 16 12.81 -5.52 -7.43
C ASP A 16 11.53 -5.74 -8.25
N ASN A 17 11.72 -5.89 -9.57
CA ASN A 17 10.68 -6.06 -10.59
C ASN A 17 9.65 -4.92 -10.75
N TRP A 18 9.72 -3.85 -9.96
CA TRP A 18 8.89 -2.68 -10.20
C TRP A 18 9.19 -2.05 -11.56
N LEU A 19 8.13 -1.58 -12.24
CA LEU A 19 8.16 -1.09 -13.63
C LEU A 19 8.59 -2.13 -14.68
N ASN A 20 8.60 -3.42 -14.34
CA ASN A 20 8.88 -4.48 -15.30
C ASN A 20 7.57 -5.15 -15.77
N PRO A 21 7.02 -4.77 -16.94
CA PRO A 21 5.77 -5.36 -17.44
C PRO A 21 5.91 -6.84 -17.83
N GLY A 22 7.13 -7.37 -17.95
CA GLY A 22 7.39 -8.78 -18.24
C GLY A 22 7.38 -9.68 -17.00
N ARG A 23 7.18 -9.11 -15.81
CA ARG A 23 7.16 -9.84 -14.53
C ARG A 23 5.78 -9.75 -13.88
N PRO A 24 5.19 -10.88 -13.48
CA PRO A 24 3.95 -10.88 -12.70
C PRO A 24 4.06 -9.95 -11.49
N VAL A 25 2.96 -9.28 -11.14
CA VAL A 25 2.92 -8.34 -10.01
C VAL A 25 3.29 -9.02 -8.68
N CYS A 26 2.98 -10.31 -8.54
CA CYS A 26 3.34 -11.12 -7.37
C CYS A 26 4.85 -11.40 -7.24
N GLU A 27 5.64 -11.13 -8.27
CA GLU A 27 7.11 -11.16 -8.19
C GLU A 27 7.71 -9.81 -7.77
N TRP A 28 6.90 -8.75 -7.62
CA TRP A 28 7.38 -7.43 -7.27
C TRP A 28 7.71 -7.35 -5.79
N TYR A 29 8.83 -6.70 -5.45
CA TYR A 29 9.23 -6.54 -4.06
C TYR A 29 8.11 -5.90 -3.24
N GLY A 30 7.80 -6.54 -2.10
CA GLY A 30 6.80 -6.07 -1.15
C GLY A 30 5.35 -6.34 -1.54
N ILE A 31 5.08 -6.96 -2.70
CA ILE A 31 3.74 -7.42 -3.06
C ILE A 31 3.56 -8.86 -2.58
N ILE A 32 2.44 -9.12 -1.91
CA ILE A 32 2.03 -10.43 -1.42
C ILE A 32 0.74 -10.80 -2.15
N CYS A 33 0.70 -12.00 -2.73
CA CYS A 33 -0.48 -12.53 -3.40
C CYS A 33 -1.08 -13.72 -2.65
N ASP A 34 -2.27 -14.14 -3.04
CA ASP A 34 -2.84 -15.41 -2.60
C ASP A 34 -2.09 -16.62 -3.18
N ASP A 35 -2.44 -17.82 -2.69
CA ASP A 35 -1.75 -19.07 -3.03
C ASP A 35 -1.73 -19.37 -4.54
N ASP A 36 -2.77 -18.95 -5.25
CA ASP A 36 -2.89 -19.09 -6.71
C ASP A 36 -2.14 -18.00 -7.49
N GLY A 37 -1.75 -16.90 -6.82
CA GLY A 37 -1.06 -15.77 -7.44
C GLY A 37 -1.96 -14.85 -8.28
N ASP A 38 -3.28 -14.99 -8.16
CA ASP A 38 -4.26 -14.25 -8.95
C ASP A 38 -4.62 -12.90 -8.33
N TYR A 39 -4.52 -12.78 -7.01
CA TYR A 39 -4.94 -11.59 -6.27
C TYR A 39 -3.85 -11.10 -5.33
N VAL A 40 -3.63 -9.78 -5.32
CA VAL A 40 -2.82 -9.12 -4.29
C VAL A 40 -3.58 -9.14 -2.97
N THR A 41 -2.97 -9.76 -1.96
CA THR A 41 -3.51 -9.88 -0.61
C THR A 41 -2.80 -8.98 0.38
N GLY A 42 -1.55 -8.59 0.10
CA GLY A 42 -0.81 -7.74 1.00
C GLY A 42 0.24 -6.86 0.32
N ILE A 43 0.58 -5.76 0.99
CA ILE A 43 1.66 -4.85 0.63
C ILE A 43 2.55 -4.68 1.86
N ASN A 44 3.83 -5.06 1.77
CA ASN A 44 4.81 -4.88 2.83
C ASN A 44 6.03 -4.13 2.29
N MET A 45 6.07 -2.83 2.58
CA MET A 45 7.13 -1.91 2.18
C MET A 45 7.78 -1.25 3.40
N LYS A 46 7.80 -1.96 4.53
CA LYS A 46 8.41 -1.51 5.79
C LYS A 46 9.86 -1.06 5.60
N ASP A 47 10.23 0.04 6.25
CA ASP A 47 11.61 0.58 6.32
C ASP A 47 12.30 0.75 4.95
N ASN A 48 11.55 1.10 3.91
CA ASN A 48 12.01 1.05 2.52
C ASN A 48 12.23 2.44 1.88
N ASP A 49 12.31 3.49 2.71
CA ASP A 49 12.52 4.90 2.30
C ASP A 49 11.44 5.40 1.34
N LEU A 50 10.17 5.00 1.56
CA LEU A 50 9.04 5.58 0.83
C LEU A 50 8.83 7.03 1.29
N GLU A 51 8.58 7.92 0.33
CA GLU A 51 8.20 9.31 0.55
C GLU A 51 6.99 9.69 -0.30
N GLY A 52 6.12 10.58 0.16
CA GLY A 52 4.94 11.03 -0.60
C GLY A 52 3.63 10.36 -0.16
N THR A 53 2.64 10.30 -1.06
CA THR A 53 1.25 9.96 -0.70
C THR A 53 0.88 8.55 -1.16
N PHE A 54 0.31 7.76 -0.25
CA PHE A 54 -0.23 6.44 -0.58
C PHE A 54 -1.41 6.54 -1.57
N PRO A 55 -1.44 5.75 -2.66
CA PRO A 55 -2.51 5.85 -3.66
C PRO A 55 -3.79 5.13 -3.20
N SER A 56 -4.84 5.90 -2.85
CA SER A 56 -6.15 5.37 -2.43
C SER A 56 -6.82 4.44 -3.44
N ALA A 57 -6.42 4.47 -4.72
CA ALA A 57 -6.91 3.53 -5.73
C ALA A 57 -6.66 2.06 -5.34
N LEU A 58 -5.62 1.78 -4.53
CA LEU A 58 -5.32 0.44 -4.02
C LEU A 58 -6.37 -0.10 -3.04
N PHE A 59 -7.21 0.76 -2.45
CA PHE A 59 -8.34 0.33 -1.63
C PHE A 59 -9.38 -0.46 -2.43
N SER A 60 -9.38 -0.37 -3.75
CA SER A 60 -10.28 -1.15 -4.62
C SER A 60 -9.84 -2.61 -4.84
N LEU A 61 -8.65 -3.01 -4.35
CA LEU A 61 -8.16 -4.37 -4.49
C LEU A 61 -8.97 -5.33 -3.61
N GLU A 62 -9.71 -6.22 -4.27
CA GLU A 62 -10.75 -7.07 -3.66
C GLU A 62 -10.27 -7.91 -2.47
N LYS A 63 -9.04 -8.46 -2.54
CA LYS A 63 -8.48 -9.32 -1.50
C LYS A 63 -7.39 -8.67 -0.67
N LEU A 64 -7.12 -7.37 -0.85
CA LEU A 64 -6.07 -6.68 -0.10
C LEU A 64 -6.46 -6.57 1.37
N ASN A 65 -5.80 -7.39 2.19
CA ASN A 65 -6.09 -7.52 3.62
C ASN A 65 -5.01 -6.98 4.54
N SER A 66 -3.80 -6.74 4.02
CA SER A 66 -2.66 -6.31 4.82
C SER A 66 -1.85 -5.21 4.15
N ILE A 67 -1.66 -4.10 4.86
CA ILE A 67 -0.76 -3.01 4.43
C ILE A 67 0.22 -2.72 5.57
N ASN A 68 1.51 -2.91 5.32
CA ASN A 68 2.60 -2.49 6.20
C ASN A 68 3.49 -1.47 5.50
N LEU A 69 3.41 -0.22 5.97
CA LEU A 69 4.23 0.90 5.49
C LEU A 69 5.06 1.51 6.64
N SER A 70 5.21 0.78 7.74
CA SER A 70 5.91 1.29 8.93
C SER A 70 7.36 1.69 8.64
N GLY A 71 7.83 2.74 9.32
CA GLY A 71 9.21 3.23 9.16
C GLY A 71 9.48 3.94 7.84
N ASN A 72 8.47 4.58 7.25
CA ASN A 72 8.60 5.37 6.04
C ASN A 72 8.02 6.78 6.21
N SER A 73 8.54 7.75 5.46
CA SER A 73 8.11 9.16 5.52
C SER A 73 6.94 9.45 4.58
N ILE A 74 5.79 8.83 4.86
CA ILE A 74 4.62 8.87 3.98
C ILE A 74 3.45 9.66 4.57
N ASP A 75 2.69 10.28 3.67
CA ASP A 75 1.34 10.75 3.92
C ASP A 75 0.34 9.65 3.52
N PHE A 76 -0.62 9.35 4.40
CA PHE A 76 -1.59 8.28 4.19
C PHE A 76 -3.01 8.86 4.19
N PRO A 77 -3.63 9.03 3.02
CA PRO A 77 -5.01 9.50 2.94
C PRO A 77 -5.97 8.36 3.34
N PHE A 78 -6.90 8.67 4.24
CA PHE A 78 -8.00 7.76 4.56
C PHE A 78 -9.23 7.97 3.65
N ASP A 79 -9.20 8.94 2.75
CA ASP A 79 -10.28 9.13 1.77
C ASP A 79 -10.42 7.89 0.88
N GLY A 80 -11.64 7.35 0.82
CA GLY A 80 -11.95 6.15 0.06
C GLY A 80 -11.61 4.84 0.78
N ILE A 81 -11.14 4.88 2.04
CA ILE A 81 -10.78 3.67 2.78
C ILE A 81 -11.98 2.73 2.98
N GLU A 82 -13.21 3.22 2.92
CA GLU A 82 -14.41 2.39 2.94
C GLU A 82 -14.50 1.39 1.77
N ALA A 83 -13.74 1.60 0.69
CA ALA A 83 -13.62 0.66 -0.42
C ALA A 83 -12.75 -0.56 -0.08
N ALA A 84 -11.85 -0.45 0.91
CA ALA A 84 -10.93 -1.49 1.34
C ALA A 84 -11.64 -2.56 2.19
N LYS A 85 -12.60 -3.27 1.60
CA LYS A 85 -13.52 -4.18 2.30
C LYS A 85 -12.84 -5.38 2.97
N ALA A 86 -11.67 -5.79 2.47
CA ALA A 86 -10.92 -6.92 3.01
C ALA A 86 -9.79 -6.49 3.97
N LEU A 87 -9.57 -5.19 4.18
CA LEU A 87 -8.43 -4.70 4.97
C LEU A 87 -8.62 -5.04 6.46
N GLU A 88 -7.73 -5.89 6.97
CA GLU A 88 -7.72 -6.34 8.36
C GLU A 88 -6.51 -5.81 9.14
N PHE A 89 -5.40 -5.56 8.44
CA PHE A 89 -4.16 -5.10 9.03
C PHE A 89 -3.63 -3.84 8.32
N LEU A 90 -3.44 -2.77 9.10
CA LEU A 90 -2.83 -1.52 8.65
C LEU A 90 -1.78 -1.08 9.67
N ASP A 91 -0.51 -1.15 9.28
CA ASP A 91 0.63 -0.68 10.08
C ASP A 91 1.26 0.56 9.45
N LEU A 92 1.01 1.69 10.09
CA LEU A 92 1.56 3.01 9.79
C LEU A 92 2.43 3.52 10.94
N THR A 93 2.99 2.63 11.77
CA THR A 93 3.87 3.05 12.87
C THR A 93 5.15 3.67 12.32
N HIS A 94 5.67 4.69 13.00
CA HIS A 94 6.88 5.41 12.57
C HIS A 94 6.76 5.98 11.14
N THR A 95 5.59 6.52 10.80
CA THR A 95 5.39 7.36 9.60
C THR A 95 5.15 8.81 9.98
N ASP A 96 5.00 9.67 8.97
CA ASP A 96 4.69 11.10 9.13
C ASP A 96 3.17 11.36 9.25
N LEU A 97 2.40 10.36 9.72
CA LEU A 97 0.95 10.48 9.86
C LEU A 97 0.58 11.56 10.89
N THR A 98 0.00 12.66 10.41
CA THR A 98 -0.42 13.81 11.24
C THR A 98 -1.93 13.93 11.42
N SER A 99 -2.72 13.23 10.59
CA SER A 99 -4.19 13.28 10.60
C SER A 99 -4.78 11.90 10.37
N ILE A 100 -6.00 11.71 10.89
CA ILE A 100 -6.86 10.55 10.63
C ILE A 100 -8.19 10.99 10.00
N GLU A 101 -8.26 12.20 9.46
CA GLU A 101 -9.42 12.66 8.70
C GLU A 101 -9.68 11.72 7.50
N GLY A 102 -10.95 11.46 7.20
CA GLY A 102 -11.39 10.46 6.21
C GLY A 102 -11.96 9.19 6.83
N ILE A 103 -11.47 8.74 8.01
CA ILE A 103 -11.96 7.48 8.63
C ILE A 103 -13.42 7.53 9.12
N LYS A 104 -14.04 8.72 9.19
CA LYS A 104 -15.43 8.86 9.64
C LYS A 104 -16.41 8.10 8.76
N SER A 105 -16.08 7.88 7.48
CA SER A 105 -16.89 7.06 6.56
C SER A 105 -17.07 5.62 7.04
N LEU A 106 -16.16 5.11 7.87
CA LEU A 106 -16.21 3.76 8.44
C LEU A 106 -17.20 3.62 9.61
N SER A 107 -17.67 4.73 10.18
CA SER A 107 -18.62 4.70 11.31
C SER A 107 -20.09 4.58 10.87
N GLU A 108 -20.37 4.59 9.57
CA GLU A 108 -21.72 4.58 8.98
C GLU A 108 -22.08 3.28 8.24
N THR A 109 -21.22 2.26 8.30
CA THR A 109 -21.49 0.88 7.78
C THR A 109 -21.83 -0.08 8.90
#